data_AF-A0A8S2SRE5-F1
#
_entry.id   AF-A0A8S2SRE5-F1
#
_cell.length_a   1.000
_cell.length_b   1.000
_cell.length_c   1.000
_cell.angle_alpha   90.00
_cell.angle_beta   90.00
_cell.angle_gamma   90.00
#
_symmetry.space_group_name_H-M   'P 1'
#
loop_
_entity.id
_entity.type
_entity.pdbx_description
1 polymer ?
#
loop_
_entity_poly.entity_id
_entity_poly.type
_entity_poly.pdbx_seq_one_letter_code
_entity_poly.pdbx_strand_id
1 'polypeptide(L)'
;CSNLQITQSAAECTNIGPVVPPNQCGNAVCPAGATCVPTNQNPSQYVCICPNNVIGNPNCPVGPPQPNPCLYNNPCRNFGTCVVNPLTQQPVCICPPNNYGSNCLQSCPRTCEAG
;
A
#
# COMPACT_ATOMS: atom_id res chain seq x y z
N CYS A 1 4.13 -18.75 -0.39
CA CYS A 1 4.88 -17.55 -0.79
C CYS A 1 6.24 -18.03 -1.26
N SER A 2 6.77 -17.59 -2.40
CA SER A 2 7.86 -18.27 -3.15
C SER A 2 9.26 -18.35 -2.47
N ASN A 3 9.32 -18.35 -1.14
CA ASN A 3 10.48 -18.68 -0.31
C ASN A 3 10.07 -19.30 1.05
N LEU A 4 9.04 -20.14 1.10
CA LEU A 4 8.78 -20.97 2.29
C LEU A 4 9.55 -22.29 2.15
N GLN A 5 10.76 -22.34 2.71
CA GLN A 5 11.41 -23.61 2.99
C GLN A 5 10.57 -24.38 4.02
N ILE A 6 10.22 -25.61 3.66
CA ILE A 6 9.32 -26.50 4.39
C ILE A 6 10.06 -27.10 5.59
N THR A 7 10.30 -26.35 6.66
CA THR A 7 10.91 -26.92 7.89
C THR A 7 10.44 -26.30 9.22
N GLN A 8 9.41 -25.46 9.27
CA GLN A 8 9.01 -24.84 10.53
C GLN A 8 7.71 -25.42 11.10
N SER A 9 7.87 -25.97 12.31
CA SER A 9 6.89 -26.64 13.16
C SER A 9 5.68 -25.77 13.46
N ALA A 10 4.54 -26.40 13.77
CA ALA A 10 3.22 -25.81 14.00
C ALA A 10 3.09 -24.79 15.18
N ALA A 11 4.19 -24.28 15.73
CA ALA A 11 4.23 -23.21 16.73
C ALA A 11 4.64 -21.84 16.14
N GLU A 12 5.07 -21.78 14.87
CA GLU A 12 5.58 -20.56 14.23
C GLU A 12 4.76 -20.19 12.99
N CYS A 13 3.45 -19.96 13.15
CA CYS A 13 2.74 -19.10 12.21
C CYS A 13 3.12 -17.63 12.45
N THR A 14 4.41 -17.30 12.35
CA THR A 14 4.84 -15.91 12.17
C THR A 14 4.51 -15.53 10.75
N ASN A 15 3.34 -14.90 10.59
CA ASN A 15 2.90 -14.11 9.43
C ASN A 15 4.08 -13.68 8.52
N ILE A 16 4.34 -14.46 7.47
CA ILE A 16 5.18 -14.02 6.32
C ILE A 16 4.26 -13.54 5.19
N GLY A 17 3.17 -12.87 5.57
CA GLY A 17 2.65 -11.75 4.80
C GLY A 17 3.25 -10.48 5.39
N PRO A 18 3.38 -9.38 4.62
CA PRO A 18 3.70 -8.09 5.21
C PRO A 18 2.70 -7.78 6.32
N VAL A 19 3.17 -7.79 7.57
CA VAL A 19 2.37 -7.41 8.74
C VAL A 19 2.11 -5.92 8.60
N VAL A 20 0.88 -5.47 8.33
CA VAL A 20 0.51 -4.06 8.57
C VAL A 20 0.58 -3.88 10.08
N PRO A 21 1.49 -3.05 10.64
CA PRO A 21 1.43 -2.83 12.07
C PRO A 21 0.11 -2.15 12.41
N PRO A 22 -0.57 -2.60 13.47
CA PRO A 22 -1.76 -1.92 13.92
C PRO A 22 -1.40 -0.45 14.17
N ASN A 23 -2.20 0.44 13.61
CA ASN A 23 -2.12 1.88 13.84
C ASN A 23 -0.98 2.66 13.15
N GLN A 24 -0.55 2.29 11.93
CA GLN A 24 0.40 3.11 11.14
C GLN A 24 -0.06 4.56 10.96
N CYS A 25 -1.38 4.81 10.91
CA CYS A 25 -1.94 6.16 10.78
C CYS A 25 -2.18 6.90 12.10
N GLY A 26 -1.98 6.25 13.26
CA GLY A 26 -2.28 6.87 14.57
C GLY A 26 -1.37 8.04 14.93
N ASN A 27 -0.12 8.01 14.45
CA ASN A 27 0.86 9.08 14.60
C ASN A 27 1.30 9.65 13.25
N ALA A 28 0.50 9.44 12.20
CA ALA A 28 0.85 9.90 10.87
C ALA A 28 0.77 11.43 10.78
N VAL A 29 1.82 12.05 10.25
CA VAL A 29 1.87 13.48 9.95
C VAL A 29 1.70 13.64 8.45
N CYS A 30 0.47 13.86 8.01
CA CYS A 30 0.15 14.16 6.63
C CYS A 30 -0.08 15.65 6.42
N PRO A 31 0.23 16.19 5.22
CA PRO A 31 -0.10 17.57 4.88
C PRO A 31 -1.60 17.83 4.97
N ALA A 32 -1.97 19.10 5.15
CA ALA A 32 -3.37 19.50 5.18
C ALA A 32 -4.11 19.03 3.92
N GLY A 33 -5.25 18.38 4.12
CA GLY A 33 -6.08 17.82 3.04
C GLY A 33 -5.65 16.45 2.52
N ALA A 34 -4.56 15.86 3.02
CA ALA A 34 -4.20 14.48 2.71
C ALA A 34 -4.84 13.47 3.68
N THR A 35 -5.12 12.28 3.17
CA THR A 35 -5.58 11.12 3.93
C THR A 35 -4.42 10.17 4.16
N CYS A 36 -4.24 9.71 5.39
CA CYS A 36 -3.27 8.66 5.69
C CYS A 36 -3.80 7.29 5.24
N VAL A 37 -2.95 6.51 4.56
CA VAL A 37 -3.24 5.14 4.16
C VAL A 37 -2.11 4.21 4.63
N PRO A 38 -2.43 3.13 5.36
CA PRO A 38 -1.43 2.13 5.74
C PRO A 38 -0.92 1.37 4.52
N THR A 39 0.34 0.96 4.51
CA THR A 39 0.90 0.13 3.44
C THR A 39 1.62 -1.10 3.96
N ASN A 40 1.38 -2.20 3.27
CA ASN A 40 2.05 -3.48 3.45
C ASN A 40 3.47 -3.51 2.87
N GLN A 41 3.77 -2.61 1.93
CA GLN A 41 5.06 -2.62 1.24
C GLN A 41 6.21 -2.19 2.16
N ASN A 42 5.89 -1.42 3.21
CA ASN A 42 6.82 -1.13 4.28
C ASN A 42 6.05 -1.06 5.62
N PRO A 43 6.23 -2.04 6.52
CA PRO A 43 5.52 -2.08 7.79
C PRO A 43 5.83 -0.87 8.69
N SER A 44 6.90 -0.13 8.48
CA SER A 44 7.18 1.10 9.25
C SER A 44 6.62 2.38 8.62
N GLN A 45 5.93 2.30 7.47
CA GLN A 45 5.51 3.49 6.72
C GLN A 45 4.01 3.47 6.41
N TYR A 46 3.38 4.61 6.65
CA TYR A 46 2.12 5.00 6.03
C TYR A 46 2.43 5.86 4.79
N VAL A 47 1.43 6.04 3.93
CA VAL A 47 1.49 6.97 2.80
C VAL A 47 0.41 8.03 2.96
N CYS A 48 0.79 9.28 2.77
CA CYS A 48 -0.14 10.39 2.72
C CYS A 48 -0.63 10.58 1.29
N ILE A 49 -1.93 10.47 1.09
CA ILE A 49 -2.56 10.61 -0.22
C ILE A 49 -3.34 11.92 -0.25
N CYS A 50 -2.90 12.83 -1.09
CA CYS A 50 -3.60 14.08 -1.38
C CYS A 50 -4.81 13.84 -2.31
N PRO A 51 -5.71 14.83 -2.42
CA PRO A 51 -6.78 14.80 -3.40
C PRO A 51 -6.24 14.55 -4.82
N ASN A 52 -7.06 13.93 -5.65
CA ASN A 52 -6.69 13.49 -7.01
C ASN A 52 -5.63 12.38 -7.07
N ASN A 53 -5.54 11.55 -6.04
CA ASN A 53 -4.70 10.35 -6.03
C ASN A 53 -3.21 10.69 -6.19
N VAL A 54 -2.68 11.64 -5.42
CA VAL A 54 -1.27 12.03 -5.50
C VAL A 54 -0.59 11.78 -4.16
N ILE A 55 0.65 11.32 -4.17
CA ILE A 55 1.44 11.20 -2.94
C ILE A 55 1.76 12.61 -2.42
N GLY A 56 1.37 12.90 -1.18
CA GLY A 56 1.68 14.16 -0.51
C GLY A 56 3.06 14.15 0.11
N ASN A 57 3.95 15.03 -0.35
CA ASN A 57 5.26 15.26 0.26
C ASN A 57 5.90 16.58 -0.27
N PRO A 58 6.18 17.60 0.56
CA PRO A 58 5.70 17.82 1.93
C PRO A 58 4.29 18.43 1.99
N ASN A 59 3.75 18.89 0.86
CA ASN A 59 2.43 19.51 0.74
C ASN A 59 1.60 18.79 -0.33
N CYS A 60 0.29 19.04 -0.34
CA CYS A 60 -0.54 18.63 -1.46
C CYS A 60 -0.38 19.60 -2.64
N PRO A 61 -0.23 19.10 -3.88
CA PRO A 61 -0.17 19.95 -5.05
C PRO A 61 -1.52 20.65 -5.28
N VAL A 62 -1.45 21.88 -5.78
CA VAL A 62 -2.60 22.65 -6.28
C VAL A 62 -3.05 22.07 -7.62
N GLY A 63 -3.67 20.89 -7.57
CA GLY A 63 -4.26 20.20 -8.73
C GLY A 63 -3.67 18.83 -9.03
N PRO A 64 -4.38 18.02 -9.84
CA PRO A 64 -3.91 16.71 -10.28
C PRO A 64 -2.67 16.83 -11.20
N PRO A 65 -1.72 15.88 -11.15
CA PRO A 65 -0.70 15.74 -12.19
C PRO A 65 -1.39 15.52 -13.54
N GLN A 66 -0.86 16.13 -14.59
CA GLN A 66 -1.38 15.99 -15.94
C GLN A 66 -0.27 15.42 -16.85
N PRO A 67 -0.48 14.26 -17.50
CA PRO A 67 -1.65 13.39 -17.41
C PRO A 67 -1.68 12.59 -16.08
N ASN A 68 -2.87 12.26 -15.54
CA ASN A 68 -3.01 11.48 -14.31
C ASN A 68 -3.24 9.98 -14.60
N PRO A 69 -2.22 9.11 -14.53
CA PRO A 69 -2.35 7.69 -14.84
C PRO A 69 -3.39 6.94 -14.03
N CYS A 70 -3.65 7.38 -12.81
CA CYS A 70 -4.66 6.75 -11.97
C CYS A 70 -6.09 7.04 -12.42
N LEU A 71 -6.34 8.14 -13.15
CA LEU A 71 -7.67 8.49 -13.63
C LEU A 71 -8.00 7.87 -14.99
N TYR A 72 -7.02 7.73 -15.88
CA TYR A 72 -7.27 7.20 -17.23
C TYR A 72 -7.00 5.70 -17.38
N ASN A 73 -6.03 5.13 -16.67
CA ASN A 73 -5.68 3.71 -16.78
C ASN A 73 -5.08 3.17 -15.48
N ASN A 74 -5.95 2.93 -14.50
CA ASN A 74 -5.55 2.41 -13.19
C ASN A 74 -4.89 1.00 -13.33
N PRO A 75 -3.57 0.86 -13.05
CA PRO A 75 -2.87 -0.41 -13.18
C PRO A 75 -3.10 -1.33 -11.98
N CYS A 76 -3.62 -0.82 -10.87
CA CYS A 76 -3.74 -1.56 -9.63
C CYS A 76 -4.85 -2.61 -9.70
N ARG A 77 -4.63 -3.74 -9.04
CA ARG A 77 -5.53 -4.90 -8.97
C ARG A 77 -5.86 -5.20 -7.51
N ASN A 78 -6.79 -6.13 -7.28
CA ASN A 78 -7.21 -6.58 -5.96
C ASN A 78 -7.48 -5.44 -4.97
N PHE A 79 -8.26 -4.44 -5.39
CA PHE A 79 -8.60 -3.25 -4.60
C PHE A 79 -7.40 -2.39 -4.16
N GLY A 80 -6.26 -2.49 -4.87
CA GLY A 80 -5.13 -1.59 -4.72
C GLY A 80 -5.51 -0.13 -4.98
N THR A 81 -5.00 0.77 -4.13
CA THR A 81 -5.19 2.21 -4.31
C THR A 81 -4.12 2.74 -5.26
N CYS A 82 -4.54 3.29 -6.40
CA CYS A 82 -3.62 3.97 -7.32
C CYS A 82 -3.33 5.37 -6.80
N VAL A 83 -2.05 5.72 -6.78
CA VAL A 83 -1.56 7.08 -6.54
C VAL A 83 -0.46 7.44 -7.54
N VAL A 84 -0.31 8.72 -7.83
CA VAL A 84 0.76 9.22 -8.70
C VAL A 84 1.92 9.68 -7.84
N ASN A 85 3.12 9.22 -8.19
CA ASN A 85 4.34 9.79 -7.62
C ASN A 85 4.60 11.16 -8.28
N PRO A 86 4.61 12.27 -7.53
CA PRO A 86 4.74 13.60 -8.11
C PRO A 86 6.12 13.85 -8.74
N LEU A 87 7.16 13.11 -8.34
CA LEU A 87 8.52 13.25 -8.88
C LEU A 87 8.69 12.54 -10.23
N THR A 88 8.08 11.36 -10.38
CA THR A 88 8.22 10.55 -11.60
C THR A 88 7.01 10.62 -12.52
N GLN A 89 5.90 11.19 -12.05
CA GLN A 89 4.58 11.20 -12.72
C GLN A 89 4.05 9.80 -13.08
N GLN A 90 4.61 8.74 -12.48
CA GLN A 90 4.20 7.37 -12.71
C GLN A 90 3.14 6.92 -11.69
N PRO A 91 2.22 6.01 -12.07
CA PRO A 91 1.30 5.40 -11.13
C PRO A 91 2.05 4.44 -10.20
N VAL A 92 1.64 4.42 -8.95
CA VAL A 92 2.12 3.54 -7.89
C VAL A 92 0.90 2.93 -7.21
N CYS A 93 0.96 1.63 -6.94
CA CYS A 93 -0.13 0.92 -6.28
C CYS A 93 0.18 0.67 -4.80
N ILE A 94 -0.71 1.17 -3.95
CA ILE A 94 -0.74 0.86 -2.52
C ILE A 94 -1.63 -0.37 -2.33
N CYS A 95 -1.02 -1.49 -1.97
CA CYS A 95 -1.73 -2.76 -1.89
C CYS A 95 -2.42 -2.95 -0.54
N PRO A 96 -3.68 -3.42 -0.53
CA PRO A 96 -4.37 -3.78 0.70
C PRO A 96 -3.69 -4.99 1.37
N PRO A 97 -4.05 -5.29 2.65
CA PRO A 97 -3.53 -6.45 3.35
C PRO A 97 -3.59 -7.71 2.50
N ASN A 98 -2.57 -8.56 2.64
CA ASN A 98 -2.43 -9.82 1.92
C ASN A 98 -2.26 -9.70 0.40
N ASN A 99 -2.13 -8.50 -0.16
CA ASN A 99 -1.87 -8.28 -1.58
C ASN A 99 -0.51 -7.60 -1.78
N TYR A 100 0.19 -7.95 -2.86
CA TYR A 100 1.55 -7.51 -3.12
C TYR A 100 1.91 -7.53 -4.61
N GLY A 101 3.12 -7.07 -4.92
CA GLY A 101 3.59 -6.80 -6.28
C GLY A 101 3.37 -5.33 -6.67
N SER A 102 3.99 -4.91 -7.78
CA SER A 102 3.94 -3.51 -8.26
C SER A 102 2.54 -3.03 -8.62
N ASN A 103 1.64 -3.95 -8.97
CA ASN A 103 0.25 -3.69 -9.32
C ASN A 103 -0.76 -4.40 -8.39
N CYS A 104 -0.30 -4.93 -7.25
CA CYS A 104 -1.14 -5.67 -6.30
C CYS A 104 -1.83 -6.92 -6.88
N LEU A 105 -1.32 -7.49 -7.97
CA LEU A 105 -1.93 -8.66 -8.62
C LEU A 105 -1.80 -9.94 -7.78
N GLN A 106 -0.76 -10.03 -6.96
CA GLN A 106 -0.49 -11.23 -6.17
C GLN A 106 -1.20 -11.14 -4.82
N SER A 107 -1.80 -12.24 -4.39
CA SER A 107 -2.45 -12.36 -3.09
C SER A 107 -1.86 -13.54 -2.29
N CYS A 108 -1.84 -13.41 -0.97
CA CYS A 108 -1.50 -14.46 -0.02
C CYS A 108 -2.68 -14.64 0.95
N PRO A 109 -3.67 -15.47 0.62
CA PRO A 109 -4.96 -15.54 1.32
C PRO A 109 -4.90 -16.24 2.69
N ARG A 110 -3.72 -16.54 3.23
CA ARG A 110 -3.61 -17.23 4.52
C ARG A 110 -3.93 -16.26 5.67
N THR A 111 -5.22 -16.05 5.91
CA THR A 111 -5.71 -15.67 7.24
C THR A 111 -5.52 -16.88 8.14
N CYS A 112 -4.77 -16.72 9.22
CA CYS A 112 -4.85 -17.67 10.32
C CYS A 112 -6.25 -17.52 10.93
N GLU A 113 -7.23 -18.26 10.41
CA GLU A 113 -8.48 -18.45 11.14
C GLU A 113 -8.12 -19.24 12.39
N ALA A 114 -8.12 -18.55 13.53
CA ALA A 114 -8.13 -19.20 14.83
C ALA A 114 -9.40 -20.04 14.90
N GLY A 115 -9.22 -21.36 14.97
CA GLY A 115 -10.31 -22.30 15.23
C GLY A 115 -10.96 -22.09 16.59
#